data_AF-A0A6J7EKA3-F1
#
_entry.id   AF-A0A6J7EKA3-F1
#
_cell.length_a   1.000
_cell.length_b   1.000
_cell.length_c   1.000
_cell.angle_alpha   90.00
_cell.angle_beta   90.00
_cell.angle_gamma   90.00
#
_symmetry.space_group_name_H-M   'P 1'
#
loop_
_entity.id
_entity.type
_entity.pdbx_description
1 polymer ?
#
loop_
_entity_poly.entity_id
_entity_poly.type
_entity_poly.pdbx_seq_one_letter_code
_entity_poly.pdbx_strand_id
1 'polypeptide(L)' 'MTIIFVLVALGVIAAVGLAAAGRLGGATQAIPDRRPDTLDGEPAFDVVLRGYRMDEVDATIADLRRRLGEATPSATE' A
#
# COMPACT_ATOMS: atom_id res chain seq x y z
N MET A 1 -30.15 30.26 21.75
CA MET A 1 -30.54 28.83 21.80
C MET A 1 -30.47 28.19 20.42
N THR A 2 -31.23 28.68 19.42
CA THR A 2 -31.21 28.13 18.04
C THR A 2 -29.85 28.25 17.34
N ILE A 3 -29.15 29.37 17.49
CA ILE A 3 -27.83 29.57 16.88
C ILE A 3 -26.80 28.57 17.42
N ILE A 4 -26.80 28.32 18.73
CA ILE A 4 -25.92 27.34 19.37
C ILE A 4 -26.21 25.94 18.82
N PHE A 5 -27.49 25.60 18.66
CA PHE A 5 -27.90 24.32 18.09
C PHE A 5 -27.40 24.13 16.65
N VAL A 6 -27.48 25.17 15.81
CA VAL A 6 -26.98 25.13 14.42
C VAL A 6 -25.47 24.94 14.38
N LEU A 7 -24.72 25.63 15.25
CA LEU A 7 -23.26 25.48 15.31
C LEU A 7 -22.84 24.08 15.76
N VAL A 8 -23.53 23.50 16.74
CA VAL A 8 -23.29 22.13 17.19
C VAL A 8 -23.60 21.13 16.08
N ALA A 9 -24.73 21.29 15.37
CA ALA A 9 -25.10 20.41 14.27
C ALA A 9 -24.06 20.44 13.13
N LEU A 10 -23.58 21.63 12.75
CA LEU A 10 -22.52 21.79 11.75
C LEU A 10 -21.20 21.11 12.20
N GLY A 11 -20.83 21.27 13.47
CA GLY A 11 -19.66 20.61 14.04
C GLY A 11 -19.76 19.09 13.99
N VAL A 12 -20.92 18.52 14.34
CA VAL A 12 -21.17 17.07 14.29
C VAL A 12 -21.12 16.55 12.84
N ILE A 13 -21.77 17.24 11.90
CA ILE A 13 -21.77 16.85 10.48
C ILE A 13 -20.34 16.88 9.93
N ALA A 14 -19.57 17.91 10.24
CA ALA A 14 -18.17 18.02 9.82
C ALA A 14 -17.30 16.89 10.43
N ALA A 15 -17.48 16.60 11.72
CA ALA A 15 -16.75 15.53 12.40
C ALA A 15 -17.09 14.15 11.82
N VAL A 16 -18.36 13.86 11.55
CA VAL A 16 -18.82 12.60 10.93
C VAL A 16 -18.27 12.48 9.50
N GLY A 17 -18.32 13.56 8.71
CA GLY A 17 -17.76 13.58 7.36
C GLY A 17 -16.25 13.32 7.36
N LEU A 18 -15.52 13.94 8.29
CA LEU A 18 -14.08 13.74 8.45
C LEU A 18 -13.74 12.31 8.90
N ALA A 19 -14.63 11.68 9.68
CA ALA A 19 -14.46 10.32 10.17
C ALA A 19 -14.71 9.30 9.06
N ALA A 20 -15.80 9.48 8.31
CA ALA A 20 -16.15 8.64 7.16
C ALA A 20 -15.11 8.73 6.05
N ALA A 21 -14.48 9.89 5.85
CA ALA A 21 -13.37 10.08 4.91
C ALA A 21 -12.04 9.45 5.38
N GLY A 22 -12.00 8.78 6.54
CA GLY A 22 -10.80 8.16 7.09
C GLY A 22 -9.75 9.16 7.60
N ARG A 23 -10.08 10.46 7.66
CA ARG A 23 -9.14 11.55 7.99
C ARG A 23 -8.95 11.77 9.49
N LEU A 24 -9.78 11.13 10.33
CA LEU A 24 -9.68 11.12 11.79
C LEU A 24 -8.75 10.02 12.36
N GLY A 25 -7.90 9.42 11.51
CA GLY A 25 -6.71 8.68 12.00
C GLY A 25 -6.98 7.28 12.55
N GLY A 26 -8.05 6.63 12.12
CA GLY A 26 -8.41 5.26 12.51
C GLY A 26 -8.18 4.20 11.44
N ALA A 27 -7.36 4.47 10.41
CA ALA A 27 -7.02 3.44 9.45
C ALA A 27 -6.29 2.31 10.21
N THR A 28 -6.86 1.10 10.19
CA THR A 28 -6.18 -0.11 10.65
C THR A 28 -4.76 -0.07 10.11
N GLN A 29 -3.77 -0.17 11.00
CA GLN A 29 -2.38 -0.15 10.58
C GLN A 29 -2.21 -1.18 9.47
N ALA A 30 -1.93 -0.71 8.24
CA ALA A 30 -1.71 -1.60 7.13
C ALA A 30 -0.60 -2.55 7.57
N ILE A 31 -0.86 -3.86 7.52
CA ILE A 31 0.16 -4.85 7.79
C ILE A 31 1.33 -4.48 6.87
N PRO A 32 2.52 -4.15 7.43
CA PRO A 32 3.62 -3.68 6.62
C PRO A 32 3.91 -4.74 5.56
N ASP A 33 3.94 -4.28 4.32
CA ASP A 33 4.13 -5.16 3.17
C ASP A 33 5.47 -5.88 3.34
N ARG A 34 5.42 -7.22 3.42
CA ARG A 34 6.60 -8.01 3.73
C ARG A 34 7.43 -8.13 2.46
N ARG A 35 8.37 -7.19 2.28
CA ARG A 35 9.33 -7.26 1.18
C ARG A 35 10.34 -8.37 1.43
N PRO A 36 10.82 -9.04 0.38
CA PRO A 36 11.98 -9.90 0.50
C PRO A 36 13.18 -9.06 0.97
N ASP A 37 14.06 -9.71 1.71
CA ASP A 37 15.36 -9.14 2.02
C ASP A 37 16.17 -8.94 0.73
N THR A 38 17.29 -8.22 0.83
CA THR A 38 18.19 -8.05 -0.31
C THR A 38 19.56 -8.63 -0.01
N LEU A 39 20.14 -9.29 -1.00
CA LEU A 39 21.53 -9.75 -1.02
C LEU A 39 22.19 -9.11 -2.24
N ASP A 40 23.23 -8.31 -2.02
CA ASP A 40 23.94 -7.56 -3.07
C ASP A 40 23.04 -6.68 -3.96
N GLY A 41 21.92 -6.20 -3.40
CA GLY A 41 20.95 -5.37 -4.12
C GLY A 41 19.90 -6.15 -4.90
N GLU A 42 19.96 -7.48 -4.92
CA GLU A 42 18.96 -8.35 -5.51
C GLU A 42 18.03 -8.95 -4.43
N PRO A 43 16.75 -9.23 -4.74
CA PRO A 43 15.82 -9.82 -3.79
C PRO A 43 16.25 -11.23 -3.40
N ALA A 44 16.30 -11.48 -2.10
CA ALA A 44 16.64 -12.77 -1.49
C ALA A 44 15.44 -13.32 -0.72
N PHE A 45 15.23 -14.62 -0.83
CA PHE A 45 14.09 -15.32 -0.24
C PHE A 45 14.54 -16.46 0.65
N ASP A 46 13.84 -16.65 1.78
CA ASP A 46 14.07 -17.78 2.67
C ASP A 46 13.71 -19.12 1.99
N VAL A 47 14.60 -20.11 2.09
CA VAL A 47 14.35 -21.46 1.60
C VAL A 47 13.68 -22.29 2.70
N VAL A 48 12.49 -22.81 2.38
CA VAL A 48 11.66 -23.60 3.32
C VAL A 48 11.31 -24.97 2.73
N LEU A 49 10.92 -25.91 3.59
CA LEU A 49 10.67 -27.32 3.23
C LEU A 49 9.66 -27.52 2.10
N ARG A 50 8.75 -26.55 1.89
CA ARG A 50 7.75 -26.55 0.81
C ARG A 50 7.71 -25.19 0.09
N GLY A 51 8.88 -24.69 -0.29
CA GLY A 51 9.03 -23.47 -1.07
C GLY A 51 8.80 -23.68 -2.57
N TYR A 52 8.79 -22.57 -3.32
CA TYR A 52 8.84 -22.61 -4.78
C TYR A 52 10.24 -22.96 -5.28
N ARG A 53 10.34 -23.41 -6.52
CA ARG A 53 11.63 -23.65 -7.17
C ARG A 53 12.32 -22.34 -7.51
N MET A 54 13.59 -22.21 -7.13
CA MET A 54 14.31 -20.93 -7.20
C MET A 54 14.51 -20.46 -8.65
N ASP A 55 14.80 -21.39 -9.57
CA ASP A 55 14.92 -21.12 -11.00
C ASP A 55 13.63 -20.57 -11.63
N GLU A 56 12.47 -21.05 -11.18
CA GLU A 56 11.18 -20.57 -11.66
C GLU A 56 10.86 -19.17 -11.11
N VAL A 57 11.19 -18.91 -9.85
CA VAL A 57 11.02 -17.60 -9.20
C VAL A 57 11.90 -16.56 -9.89
N ASP A 58 13.18 -16.86 -10.11
CA ASP A 58 14.13 -15.96 -10.77
C ASP A 58 13.68 -15.61 -12.20
N ALA A 59 13.27 -16.61 -12.97
CA ALA A 59 12.75 -16.41 -14.32
C ALA A 59 11.48 -15.54 -14.33
N THR A 60 10.59 -15.76 -13.36
CA THR A 60 9.34 -14.98 -13.22
C THR A 60 9.64 -13.53 -12.83
N ILE A 61 10.55 -13.29 -11.89
CA ILE A 61 10.95 -11.93 -11.50
C ILE A 61 11.60 -11.19 -12.66
N ALA A 62 12.47 -11.85 -13.42
CA ALA A 62 13.10 -11.26 -14.60
C ALA A 62 12.06 -10.86 -15.67
N ASP A 63 11.08 -11.73 -15.94
CA ASP A 63 10.00 -11.44 -16.87
C ASP A 63 9.12 -10.28 -16.40
N LEU A 64 8.75 -10.24 -15.11
CA LEU A 64 7.97 -9.14 -14.53
C LEU A 64 8.73 -7.81 -14.59
N ARG A 65 10.02 -7.79 -14.27
CA ARG A 65 10.87 -6.59 -14.37
C ARG A 65 10.93 -6.07 -15.80
N ARG A 66 11.08 -6.97 -16.77
CA ARG A 66 11.03 -6.62 -18.19
C ARG A 66 9.70 -5.99 -18.57
N ARG A 67 8.58 -6.62 -18.19
CA ARG A 67 7.23 -6.09 -18.46
C ARG A 67 6.97 -4.74 -17.78
N LEU A 68 7.48 -4.53 -16.56
CA LEU A 68 7.38 -3.25 -15.86
C LEU A 68 8.20 -2.15 -16.54
N GLY A 69 9.40 -2.48 -17.03
CA GLY A 69 10.21 -1.57 -17.84
C GLY A 69 9.53 -1.19 -19.16
N GLU A 70 8.80 -2.12 -19.78
CA GLU A 70 8.02 -1.89 -21.00
C GLU A 70 6.71 -1.13 -20.74
N ALA A 71 6.05 -1.42 -19.60
CA ALA A 71 4.75 -0.86 -19.23
C ALA A 71 4.83 0.49 -18.52
N THR A 72 6.03 0.93 -18.16
CA THR A 72 6.27 2.30 -17.69
C THR A 72 6.72 3.13 -18.90
N PRO A 73 5.81 3.68 -19.73
CA PRO A 73 6.20 4.82 -20.53
C PRO A 73 6.66 5.88 -19.53
N SER A 74 7.78 6.54 -19.85
CA SER A 74 8.26 7.75 -19.19
C SER A 74 7.10 8.49 -18.53
N ALA A 75 7.11 8.60 -17.19
CA ALA A 75 6.32 9.62 -16.53
C ALA A 75 6.75 10.95 -17.16
N THR A 76 5.96 11.38 -18.14
CA THR A 76 6.08 12.62 -18.88
C THR A 76 5.98 13.76 -17.88
N GLU A 77 7.07 14.53 -17.82
CA GLU A 77 7.12 16.00 -17.72
C GLU A 77 6.59 16.68 -16.44
#